data_AF-A0A7L6N2W6-F1
#
_entry.id   AF-A0A7L6N2W6-F1
#
_cell.length_a   1.000
_cell.length_b   1.000
_cell.length_c   1.000
_cell.angle_alpha   90.00
_cell.angle_beta   90.00
_cell.angle_gamma   90.00
#
_symmetry.space_group_name_H-M   'P 1'
#
loop_
_entity.id
_entity.type
_entity.pdbx_description
1 polymer ?
#
loop_
_entity_poly.entity_id
_entity_poly.type
_entity_poly.pdbx_seq_one_letter_code
_entity_poly.pdbx_strand_id
1 'polypeptide(L)'
;MYIKINQNADKILDNEIEEVDLKEVEDGLYEGEYYSEGIGLIVHVEVKNHEIISIEYENHQYGQGYKAEAIKESIIHSQSVLVDDVSGATISSRCIKLAIIDALKEA
;
A
#
# COMPACT_ATOMS: atom_id res chain seq x y z
N MET A 1 -9.69 -14.09 -13.56
CA MET A 1 -8.66 -13.39 -12.77
C MET A 1 -8.31 -12.13 -13.53
N TYR A 2 -8.84 -10.98 -13.11
CA TYR A 2 -8.62 -9.70 -13.77
C TYR A 2 -7.50 -9.00 -13.01
N ILE A 3 -6.29 -9.02 -13.56
CA ILE A 3 -5.21 -8.16 -13.08
C ILE A 3 -5.52 -6.77 -13.62
N LYS A 4 -5.89 -5.83 -12.75
CA LYS A 4 -6.04 -4.40 -13.12
C LYS A 4 -4.64 -3.85 -13.40
N ILE A 5 -4.17 -3.99 -14.64
CA ILE A 5 -2.90 -3.39 -15.06
C ILE A 5 -3.12 -1.88 -15.16
N ASN A 6 -2.70 -1.14 -14.13
CA ASN A 6 -2.72 0.31 -14.15
C ASN A 6 -1.55 0.79 -15.02
N GLN A 7 -1.81 0.99 -16.31
CA GLN A 7 -0.80 1.37 -17.30
C GLN A 7 -0.30 2.80 -17.03
N ASN A 8 0.97 2.89 -16.60
CA ASN A 8 1.96 4.00 -16.65
C ASN A 8 2.57 4.31 -15.26
N ALA A 9 3.90 4.18 -15.10
CA ALA A 9 4.61 4.52 -13.84
C ALA A 9 4.47 6.00 -13.46
N ASP A 10 4.37 6.89 -14.45
CA ASP A 10 4.18 8.33 -14.22
C ASP A 10 2.87 8.63 -13.47
N LYS A 11 1.85 7.77 -13.58
CA LYS A 11 0.58 7.96 -12.86
C LYS A 11 0.69 7.66 -11.37
N ILE A 12 1.71 6.96 -10.87
CA ILE A 12 1.82 6.67 -9.43
C ILE A 12 1.91 7.98 -8.63
N LEU A 13 2.60 8.98 -9.19
CA LEU A 13 2.74 10.30 -8.58
C LEU A 13 1.44 11.10 -8.63
N ASP A 14 0.63 10.90 -9.66
CA ASP A 14 -0.65 11.60 -9.86
C ASP A 14 -1.81 10.96 -9.11
N ASN A 15 -1.70 9.68 -8.70
CA ASN A 15 -2.73 9.03 -7.90
C ASN A 15 -2.82 9.67 -6.52
N GLU A 16 -3.99 10.17 -6.17
CA GLU A 16 -4.24 10.70 -4.83
C GLU A 16 -4.20 9.56 -3.80
N ILE A 17 -3.44 9.78 -2.72
CA ILE A 17 -3.44 8.89 -1.56
C ILE A 17 -4.60 9.36 -0.68
N GLU A 18 -5.70 8.61 -0.74
CA GLU A 18 -6.87 8.86 0.08
C GLU A 18 -6.73 8.17 1.44
N GLU A 19 -7.18 8.84 2.50
CA GLU A 19 -7.30 8.21 3.81
C GLU A 19 -8.50 7.27 3.83
N VAL A 20 -8.32 6.10 4.44
CA VAL A 20 -9.39 5.12 4.63
C VAL A 20 -9.86 5.21 6.08
N ASP A 21 -11.17 5.30 6.29
CA ASP A 21 -11.72 5.27 7.65
C ASP A 21 -11.69 3.83 8.19
N LEU A 22 -10.66 3.53 8.99
CA LEU A 22 -10.49 2.20 9.60
C LEU A 22 -11.68 1.78 10.49
N LYS A 23 -12.53 2.71 10.92
CA LYS A 23 -13.75 2.38 11.70
C LYS A 23 -14.80 1.68 10.86
N GLU A 24 -14.77 1.84 9.55
CA GLU A 24 -15.68 1.16 8.62
C GLU A 24 -15.11 -0.20 8.16
N VAL A 25 -13.85 -0.48 8.51
CA VAL A 25 -13.14 -1.71 8.14
C VAL A 25 -13.37 -2.76 9.22
N GLU A 26 -13.91 -3.93 8.87
CA GLU A 26 -14.12 -5.03 9.80
C GLU A 26 -12.80 -5.75 10.17
N ASP A 27 -12.86 -6.61 11.18
CA ASP A 27 -11.72 -7.44 11.57
C ASP A 27 -11.50 -8.53 10.52
N GLY A 28 -10.30 -8.58 9.94
CA GLY A 28 -10.02 -9.47 8.82
C GLY A 28 -8.58 -9.41 8.33
N LEU A 29 -8.28 -10.30 7.38
CA LEU A 29 -7.04 -10.26 6.60
C LEU A 29 -7.41 -9.89 5.18
N TYR A 30 -6.87 -8.76 4.72
CA TYR A 30 -7.19 -8.17 3.44
C TYR A 30 -5.98 -8.19 2.53
N GLU A 31 -6.17 -8.63 1.30
CA GLU A 31 -5.15 -8.63 0.26
C GLU A 31 -5.38 -7.44 -0.66
N GLY A 32 -4.33 -6.68 -0.93
CA GLY A 32 -4.35 -5.60 -1.91
C GLY A 32 -3.15 -5.66 -2.81
N GLU A 33 -3.30 -5.18 -4.03
CA GLU A 33 -2.21 -5.20 -4.99
C GLU A 33 -2.10 -3.87 -5.73
N TYR A 34 -0.88 -3.51 -6.07
CA TYR A 34 -0.64 -2.40 -6.97
C TYR A 34 0.50 -2.73 -7.91
N TYR A 35 0.28 -2.53 -9.22
CA TYR A 35 1.28 -2.76 -10.25
C TYR A 35 1.29 -1.61 -11.26
N SER A 36 2.48 -1.09 -11.53
CA SER A 36 2.74 -0.10 -12.56
C SER A 36 4.18 -0.19 -13.08
N GLU A 37 4.34 -0.33 -14.40
CA GLU A 37 5.61 -0.42 -15.16
C GLU A 37 6.86 -0.90 -14.38
N GLY A 38 6.90 -2.19 -14.04
CA GLY A 38 8.07 -2.82 -13.40
C GLY A 38 8.22 -2.52 -11.90
N ILE A 39 7.23 -1.85 -11.32
CA ILE A 39 7.10 -1.59 -9.89
C ILE A 39 5.74 -2.13 -9.44
N GLY A 40 5.71 -2.88 -8.35
CA GLY A 40 4.46 -3.41 -7.83
C GLY A 40 4.69 -4.34 -6.67
N LEU A 41 3.64 -4.59 -5.91
CA LEU A 41 3.65 -5.54 -4.81
C LEU A 41 2.23 -5.98 -4.47
N ILE A 42 2.17 -7.11 -3.78
CA ILE A 42 0.99 -7.56 -3.05
C ILE A 42 1.23 -7.22 -1.58
N VAL A 43 0.19 -6.75 -0.90
CA VAL A 43 0.20 -6.52 0.53
C VAL A 43 -0.89 -7.36 1.19
N HIS A 44 -0.57 -7.87 2.37
CA HIS A 44 -1.54 -8.53 3.25
C HIS A 44 -1.67 -7.66 4.49
N VAL A 45 -2.85 -7.11 4.72
CA VAL A 45 -3.16 -6.18 5.81
C VAL A 45 -4.08 -6.87 6.80
N GLU A 46 -3.62 -7.08 8.03
CA GLU A 46 -4.44 -7.62 9.11
C GLU A 46 -5.04 -6.48 9.91
N VAL A 47 -6.38 -6.45 10.00
CA VAL A 47 -7.13 -5.48 10.80
C VAL A 47 -7.82 -6.20 11.95
N LYS A 48 -7.70 -5.62 13.14
CA LYS A 48 -8.36 -6.12 14.34
C LYS A 48 -8.77 -4.97 15.26
N ASN A 49 -9.99 -5.01 15.77
CA ASN A 49 -10.62 -3.91 16.50
C ASN A 49 -10.51 -2.57 15.75
N HIS A 50 -10.69 -2.56 14.43
CA HIS A 50 -10.52 -1.35 13.59
C HIS A 50 -9.09 -0.76 13.60
N GLU A 51 -8.08 -1.55 13.91
CA GLU A 51 -6.67 -1.17 13.88
C GLU A 51 -5.85 -2.10 12.99
N ILE A 52 -4.92 -1.56 12.22
CA ILE A 52 -3.94 -2.30 11.43
C ILE A 52 -2.92 -2.92 12.39
N ILE A 53 -2.89 -4.24 12.46
CA ILE A 53 -2.02 -5.00 13.36
C ILE A 53 -0.73 -5.42 12.65
N SER A 54 -0.84 -5.82 11.39
CA SER A 54 0.28 -6.29 10.61
C SER A 54 0.12 -5.94 9.13
N ILE A 55 1.27 -5.72 8.47
CA ILE A 55 1.36 -5.53 7.03
C ILE A 55 2.50 -6.41 6.52
N GLU A 56 2.16 -7.40 5.71
CA GLU A 56 3.12 -8.26 5.04
C GLU A 56 3.21 -7.90 3.55
N TYR A 57 4.39 -8.12 2.97
CA TYR A 57 4.66 -7.81 1.57
C TYR A 57 4.99 -9.08 0.81
N GLU A 58 4.40 -9.21 -0.35
CA GLU A 58 4.65 -10.29 -1.27
C GLU A 58 4.98 -9.72 -2.67
N ASN A 59 5.93 -10.37 -3.36
CA ASN A 59 6.31 -10.04 -4.75
C ASN A 59 6.68 -8.57 -5.01
N HIS A 60 7.33 -7.89 -4.04
CA HIS A 60 7.72 -6.49 -4.17
C HIS A 60 8.80 -6.24 -5.24
N GLN A 61 8.37 -5.65 -6.35
CA GLN A 61 9.17 -5.10 -7.44
C GLN A 61 9.32 -3.59 -7.23
N TYR A 62 10.55 -3.10 -7.14
CA TYR A 62 10.86 -1.71 -6.76
C TYR A 62 11.59 -0.92 -7.86
N GLY A 63 11.69 -1.48 -9.08
CA GLY A 63 12.33 -0.84 -10.23
C GLY A 63 13.78 -0.44 -9.94
N GLN A 64 14.14 0.81 -10.29
CA GLN A 64 15.48 1.38 -10.09
C GLN A 64 15.65 2.11 -8.73
N GLY A 65 14.60 2.18 -7.90
CA GLY A 65 14.61 2.89 -6.62
C GLY A 65 15.10 2.04 -5.44
N TYR A 66 14.90 2.56 -4.22
CA TYR A 66 15.10 1.80 -2.99
C TYR A 66 13.80 1.15 -2.52
N LYS A 67 13.93 0.06 -1.77
CA LYS A 67 12.79 -0.58 -1.09
C LYS A 67 12.28 0.33 0.02
N ALA A 68 11.01 0.73 -0.07
CA ALA A 68 10.32 1.52 0.96
C ALA A 68 9.64 0.65 2.04
N GLU A 69 10.14 -0.58 2.26
CA GLU A 69 9.50 -1.57 3.14
C GLU A 69 9.41 -1.13 4.62
N ALA A 70 10.23 -0.16 5.05
CA ALA A 70 10.15 0.41 6.40
C ALA A 70 8.87 1.23 6.63
N ILE A 71 8.16 1.64 5.56
CA ILE A 71 6.99 2.52 5.68
C ILE A 71 5.81 1.88 6.44
N LYS A 72 5.71 0.53 6.45
CA LYS A 72 4.67 -0.16 7.23
C LYS A 72 4.73 0.16 8.70
N GLU A 73 5.92 0.35 9.28
CA GLU A 73 6.04 0.64 10.71
C GLU A 73 5.42 1.99 11.04
N SER A 74 5.64 2.98 10.17
CA SER A 74 4.99 4.29 10.27
C SER A 74 3.47 4.18 10.13
N ILE A 75 2.98 3.38 9.18
CA ILE A 75 1.52 3.19 8.94
C ILE A 75 0.85 2.47 10.11
N ILE A 76 1.47 1.40 10.63
CA ILE A 76 0.98 0.69 11.82
C ILE A 76 1.02 1.60 13.05
N HIS A 77 2.02 2.46 13.18
CA HIS A 77 2.09 3.37 14.31
C HIS A 77 1.09 4.53 14.22
N SER A 78 0.92 5.12 13.03
CA SER A 78 0.00 6.23 12.80
C SER A 78 -1.45 5.78 12.64
N GLN A 79 -1.68 4.49 12.34
CA GLN A 79 -2.96 3.96 11.90
C GLN A 79 -3.52 4.73 10.69
N SER A 80 -2.64 5.21 9.81
CA SER A 80 -3.00 5.98 8.63
C SER A 80 -2.01 5.75 7.49
N VAL A 81 -2.52 5.70 6.26
CA VAL A 81 -1.72 5.61 5.04
C VAL A 81 -1.09 6.96 4.64
N LEU A 82 -1.52 8.07 5.27
CA LEU A 82 -1.02 9.43 5.05
C LEU A 82 0.29 9.74 5.80
N VAL A 83 1.23 8.79 5.82
CA VAL A 83 2.57 8.98 6.38
C VAL A 83 3.52 9.60 5.35
N ASP A 84 4.66 10.12 5.77
CA ASP A 84 5.67 10.63 4.84
C ASP A 84 6.29 9.51 3.98
N ASP A 85 6.66 9.85 2.75
CA ASP A 85 7.40 8.95 1.87
C ASP A 85 8.84 8.76 2.34
N VAL A 86 9.39 7.56 2.15
CA VAL A 86 10.80 7.28 2.46
C VAL A 86 11.69 8.02 1.46
N SER A 87 12.64 8.80 1.98
CA SER A 87 13.59 9.58 1.16
C SER A 87 14.36 8.69 0.18
N GLY A 88 14.32 9.04 -1.11
CA GLY A 88 14.93 8.25 -2.19
C GLY A 88 14.10 7.05 -2.65
N ALA A 89 12.95 6.78 -2.03
CA ALA A 89 12.06 5.67 -2.34
C ALA A 89 10.60 6.15 -2.52
N THR A 90 10.38 7.35 -3.06
CA THR A 90 9.05 7.97 -3.23
C THR A 90 8.09 7.07 -4.02
N ILE A 91 8.52 6.57 -5.18
CA ILE A 91 7.66 5.72 -6.03
C ILE A 91 7.27 4.43 -5.31
N SER A 92 8.23 3.76 -4.66
CA SER A 92 7.97 2.55 -3.86
C SER A 92 7.08 2.83 -2.65
N SER A 93 7.27 3.98 -1.98
CA SER A 93 6.44 4.39 -0.83
C SER A 93 4.98 4.57 -1.23
N ARG A 94 4.74 5.25 -2.35
CA ARG A 94 3.39 5.44 -2.90
C ARG A 94 2.78 4.14 -3.40
N CYS A 95 3.58 3.27 -4.03
CA CYS A 95 3.14 1.95 -4.47
C CYS A 95 2.60 1.12 -3.29
N ILE A 96 3.35 1.08 -2.18
CA ILE A 96 2.94 0.41 -0.93
C ILE A 96 1.63 1.02 -0.39
N LYS A 97 1.54 2.35 -0.31
CA LYS A 97 0.33 3.03 0.18
C LYS A 97 -0.89 2.70 -0.67
N LEU A 98 -0.75 2.72 -2.00
CA LEU A 98 -1.85 2.41 -2.92
C LEU A 98 -2.30 0.96 -2.80
N ALA A 99 -1.36 0.02 -2.65
CA ALA A 99 -1.71 -1.39 -2.41
C ALA A 99 -2.42 -1.59 -1.06
N ILE A 100 -2.04 -0.87 -0.01
CA ILE A 100 -2.72 -0.91 1.30
C ILE A 100 -4.13 -0.32 1.19
N ILE A 101 -4.29 0.81 0.47
CA ILE A 101 -5.60 1.40 0.22
C ILE A 101 -6.49 0.41 -0.53
N ASP A 102 -5.96 -0.29 -1.54
CA ASP A 102 -6.68 -1.33 -2.28
C ASP A 102 -7.15 -2.45 -1.32
N ALA A 103 -6.27 -2.96 -0.46
CA ALA A 103 -6.62 -3.96 0.55
C ALA A 103 -7.75 -3.49 1.48
N LEU A 104 -7.63 -2.27 2.02
CA LEU A 104 -8.61 -1.72 2.97
C LEU A 104 -9.93 -1.31 2.30
N LYS A 105 -9.96 -1.09 0.99
CA LYS A 105 -11.20 -0.80 0.23
C LYS A 105 -11.99 -2.05 -0.13
N GLU A 106 -11.35 -3.21 -0.19
CA GLU A 106 -12.01 -4.51 -0.38
C GLU A 106 -12.53 -5.09 0.95
N ALA A 107 -12.45 -4.33 2.04
CA ALA A 107 -12.72 -4.78 3.39
C ALA A 107 -14.18 -4.83 3.83
#